data_AF-A0A1Q5PUJ3-F1
#
_entry.id   AF-A0A1Q5PUJ3-F1
#
_cell.length_a   1.000
_cell.length_b   1.000
_cell.length_c   1.000
_cell.angle_alpha   90.00
_cell.angle_beta   90.00
_cell.angle_gamma   90.00
#
_symmetry.space_group_name_H-M   'P 1'
#
loop_
_entity.id
_entity.type
_entity.pdbx_description
1 polymer ?
#
loop_
_entity_poly.entity_id
_entity_poly.type
_entity_poly.pdbx_seq_one_letter_code
_entity_poly.pdbx_strand_id
1 'polypeptide(L)'
;MDTILKPIMIAVAWIMVKIHDVLALFLGKESSWAWVLAIVGLTIVVRVLLIPLFFRQIKASRGMQLVQPELKKLQEKYKGRKDPASQQAMQQEMMALYRRHGTNPFASCLPLLLQMPIFFALFRVLYNVKPIAEGTYAGGGIGPLTQEVAAQVQEADLFGAHLSDTFMRALGTGATATVWITIVLIVAMSLSQFFTMRQLTMKNMPESATSSDNPMMRTQKIMMYVFPLIFAVTGVNFQIGVLIYWLVSNLWTAGQQFYTIRRMPAPGSAAERAMQERIRAKRIRKGLPPETDEEIAAREAAEAEAQARRGQRVQPVRKSRQRPGEAGQGGEASQESPVHEPERGKDGLTAAEREEKRYRARMEKRQQAKKKKKKRS
;
A
#
# COMPACT_ATOMS: atom_id res chain seq x y z
N MET A 1 20.09 -17.27 7.37
CA MET A 1 18.81 -16.77 6.81
C MET A 1 17.75 -17.88 6.73
N ASP A 2 18.11 -19.11 6.35
CA ASP A 2 17.18 -20.26 6.28
C ASP A 2 16.41 -20.51 7.57
N THR A 3 17.04 -20.38 8.73
CA THR A 3 16.38 -20.54 10.03
C THR A 3 15.23 -19.55 10.27
N ILE A 4 15.36 -18.31 9.78
CA ILE A 4 14.36 -17.25 9.96
C ILE A 4 13.17 -17.44 8.99
N LEU A 5 13.45 -17.87 7.77
CA LEU A 5 12.42 -18.06 6.73
C LEU A 5 11.73 -19.42 6.83
N LYS A 6 12.33 -20.42 7.50
CA LYS A 6 11.80 -21.78 7.64
C LYS A 6 10.30 -21.83 8.02
N PRO A 7 9.78 -21.11 9.03
CA PRO A 7 8.36 -21.17 9.34
C PRO A 7 7.48 -20.65 8.20
N ILE A 8 7.92 -19.59 7.50
CA ILE A 8 7.19 -19.04 6.35
C ILE A 8 7.25 -20.01 5.17
N MET A 9 8.41 -20.64 4.93
CA MET A 9 8.57 -21.66 3.89
C MET A 9 7.67 -22.87 4.14
N ILE A 10 7.58 -23.35 5.38
CA ILE A 10 6.69 -24.45 5.76
C ILE A 10 5.23 -24.06 5.53
N ALA A 11 4.82 -22.85 5.95
CA ALA A 11 3.46 -22.36 5.71
C ALA A 11 3.13 -22.25 4.21
N VAL A 12 4.07 -21.72 3.41
CA VAL A 12 3.93 -21.62 1.96
C VAL A 12 3.80 -23.00 1.32
N ALA A 13 4.64 -23.96 1.70
CA ALA A 13 4.58 -25.34 1.22
C ALA A 13 3.24 -26.00 1.59
N TRP A 14 2.75 -25.81 2.82
CA TRP A 14 1.42 -26.28 3.22
C TRP A 14 0.30 -25.73 2.38
N ILE A 15 0.28 -24.42 2.17
CA ILE A 15 -0.76 -23.78 1.36
C ILE A 15 -0.69 -24.31 -0.08
N MET A 16 0.51 -24.38 -0.66
CA MET A 16 0.71 -24.87 -2.04
C MET A 16 0.23 -26.31 -2.21
N VAL A 17 0.68 -27.24 -1.35
CA VAL A 17 0.29 -28.66 -1.42
C VAL A 17 -1.20 -28.84 -1.16
N LYS A 18 -1.81 -28.09 -0.23
CA LYS A 18 -3.25 -28.19 0.02
C LYS A 18 -4.09 -27.68 -1.14
N ILE A 19 -3.66 -26.62 -1.82
CA ILE A 19 -4.33 -26.15 -3.04
C ILE A 19 -4.18 -27.21 -4.14
N HIS A 20 -3.00 -27.80 -4.30
CA HIS A 20 -2.80 -28.91 -5.22
C HIS A 20 -3.73 -30.09 -4.89
N ASP A 21 -3.80 -30.54 -3.64
CA ASP A 21 -4.68 -31.65 -3.20
C ASP A 21 -6.14 -31.40 -3.61
N VAL A 22 -6.62 -30.16 -3.43
CA VAL A 22 -7.99 -29.78 -3.81
C VAL A 22 -8.17 -29.78 -5.32
N LEU A 23 -7.20 -29.25 -6.08
CA LEU A 23 -7.26 -29.23 -7.54
C LEU A 23 -7.13 -30.63 -8.15
N ALA A 24 -6.36 -31.50 -7.52
CA ALA A 24 -6.15 -32.89 -7.91
C ALA A 24 -7.46 -33.71 -7.87
N LEU A 25 -8.43 -33.32 -7.03
CA LEU A 25 -9.78 -33.92 -7.04
C LEU A 25 -10.51 -33.74 -8.38
N PHE A 26 -10.17 -32.69 -9.14
CA PHE A 26 -10.82 -32.36 -10.41
C PHE A 26 -9.94 -32.64 -11.62
N LEU A 27 -8.62 -32.46 -11.49
CA LEU A 27 -7.67 -32.53 -12.60
C LEU A 27 -6.84 -33.83 -12.61
N GLY A 28 -6.90 -34.62 -11.54
CA GLY A 28 -6.04 -35.78 -11.31
C GLY A 28 -4.79 -35.44 -10.49
N LYS A 29 -4.27 -36.44 -9.76
CA LYS A 29 -3.14 -36.27 -8.81
C LYS A 29 -1.80 -35.99 -9.49
N GLU A 30 -1.58 -36.56 -10.67
CA GLU A 30 -0.35 -36.39 -11.46
C GLU A 30 -0.47 -35.26 -12.51
N SER A 31 -1.47 -34.38 -12.35
CA SER A 31 -1.73 -33.34 -13.34
C SER A 31 -0.71 -32.20 -13.21
N SER A 32 0.10 -31.96 -14.26
CA SER A 32 0.98 -30.79 -14.34
C SER A 32 0.22 -29.48 -14.08
N TRP A 33 -1.00 -29.37 -14.61
CA TRP A 33 -1.86 -28.20 -14.43
C TRP A 33 -2.30 -27.98 -12.99
N ALA A 34 -2.45 -29.04 -12.19
CA ALA A 34 -2.76 -28.88 -10.77
C ALA A 34 -1.62 -28.16 -10.03
N TRP A 35 -0.36 -28.47 -10.36
CA TRP A 35 0.81 -27.79 -9.80
C TRP A 35 0.94 -26.34 -10.30
N VAL A 36 0.73 -26.09 -11.60
CA VAL A 36 0.71 -24.73 -12.16
C VAL A 36 -0.33 -23.87 -11.43
N LEU A 37 -1.56 -24.38 -11.32
CA LEU A 37 -2.66 -23.68 -10.67
C LEU A 37 -2.49 -23.60 -9.15
N ALA A 38 -1.75 -24.51 -8.52
CA ALA A 38 -1.39 -24.41 -7.10
C ALA A 38 -0.50 -23.19 -6.83
N ILE A 39 0.47 -22.88 -7.71
CA ILE A 39 1.30 -21.67 -7.61
C ILE A 39 0.42 -20.41 -7.77
N VAL A 40 -0.48 -20.41 -8.75
CA VAL A 40 -1.44 -19.31 -8.98
C VAL A 40 -2.33 -19.11 -7.74
N GLY A 41 -2.93 -20.19 -7.24
CA GLY A 41 -3.81 -20.20 -6.08
C GLY A 41 -3.10 -19.75 -4.81
N LEU A 42 -1.88 -20.24 -4.56
CA LEU A 42 -1.04 -19.80 -3.44
C LEU A 42 -0.87 -18.27 -3.46
N THR A 43 -0.55 -17.73 -4.63
CA THR A 43 -0.38 -16.28 -4.81
C THR A 43 -1.64 -15.52 -4.42
N ILE A 44 -2.80 -15.99 -4.90
CA ILE A 44 -4.10 -15.38 -4.59
C ILE A 44 -4.39 -15.47 -3.08
N VAL A 45 -4.22 -16.64 -2.46
CA VAL A 45 -4.48 -16.84 -1.02
C VAL A 45 -3.62 -15.90 -0.18
N VAL A 46 -2.31 -15.86 -0.43
CA VAL A 46 -1.40 -14.96 0.30
C VAL A 46 -1.83 -13.51 0.10
N ARG A 47 -2.14 -13.12 -1.14
CA ARG A 47 -2.58 -11.74 -1.43
C ARG A 47 -3.89 -11.38 -0.74
N VAL A 48 -4.85 -12.30 -0.66
CA VAL A 48 -6.11 -12.12 0.07
C VAL A 48 -5.86 -11.92 1.56
N LEU A 49 -5.02 -12.75 2.18
CA LEU A 49 -4.66 -12.62 3.60
C LEU A 49 -4.00 -11.27 3.92
N LEU A 50 -3.24 -10.72 2.97
CA LEU A 50 -2.57 -9.43 3.12
C LEU A 50 -3.46 -8.21 2.82
N ILE A 51 -4.68 -8.38 2.30
CA ILE A 51 -5.58 -7.25 1.96
C ILE A 51 -5.75 -6.25 3.11
N PRO A 52 -6.02 -6.64 4.38
CA PRO A 52 -6.20 -5.69 5.48
C PRO A 52 -4.94 -4.85 5.73
N LEU A 53 -3.77 -5.47 5.59
CA LEU A 53 -2.49 -4.82 5.77
C LEU A 53 -2.20 -3.87 4.60
N PHE A 54 -2.49 -4.29 3.36
CA PHE A 54 -2.40 -3.43 2.20
C PHE A 54 -3.30 -2.18 2.31
N PHE A 55 -4.52 -2.31 2.85
CA PHE A 55 -5.37 -1.14 3.08
C PHE A 55 -4.74 -0.14 4.07
N ARG A 56 -4.09 -0.63 5.12
CA ARG A 56 -3.34 0.22 6.06
C ARG A 56 -2.16 0.90 5.37
N GLN A 57 -1.42 0.18 4.52
CA GLN A 57 -0.31 0.71 3.74
C GLN A 57 -0.76 1.80 2.76
N ILE A 58 -1.87 1.59 2.03
CA ILE A 58 -2.44 2.58 1.11
C ILE A 58 -2.82 3.86 1.87
N LYS A 59 -3.45 3.73 3.05
CA LYS A 59 -3.81 4.88 3.87
C LYS A 59 -2.57 5.67 4.33
N ALA A 60 -1.51 4.96 4.72
CA ALA A 60 -0.25 5.61 5.08
C ALA A 60 0.40 6.32 3.88
N SER A 61 0.34 5.72 2.69
CA SER A 61 0.82 6.33 1.45
C SER A 61 0.03 7.58 1.04
N ARG A 62 -1.28 7.65 1.32
CA ARG A 62 -2.07 8.88 1.10
C ARG A 62 -1.63 10.06 1.94
N GLY A 63 -1.27 9.83 3.20
CA GLY A 63 -0.74 10.90 4.04
C GLY A 63 0.47 11.55 3.38
N MET A 64 1.34 10.76 2.75
CA MET A 64 2.48 11.28 2.00
C MET A 64 2.08 12.15 0.80
N GLN A 65 0.98 11.81 0.12
CA GLN A 65 0.46 12.61 -1.00
C GLN A 65 -0.04 13.98 -0.53
N LEU A 66 -0.68 14.05 0.64
CA LEU A 66 -1.16 15.32 1.23
C LEU A 66 -0.02 16.27 1.62
N VAL A 67 1.16 15.72 1.96
CA VAL A 67 2.35 16.52 2.33
C VAL A 67 3.09 17.06 1.11
N GLN A 68 2.90 16.47 -0.08
CA GLN A 68 3.58 16.92 -1.30
C GLN A 68 3.52 18.42 -1.62
N PRO A 69 2.37 19.13 -1.52
CA PRO A 69 2.34 20.57 -1.80
C PRO A 69 3.23 21.38 -0.85
N GLU A 70 3.27 21.04 0.44
CA GLU A 70 4.15 21.71 1.41
C GLU A 70 5.61 21.33 1.19
N LEU A 71 5.88 20.08 0.79
CA LEU A 71 7.21 19.64 0.41
C LEU A 71 7.75 20.43 -0.80
N LYS A 72 6.89 20.76 -1.78
CA LYS A 72 7.28 21.60 -2.92
C LYS A 72 7.61 23.02 -2.49
N LYS A 73 6.79 23.63 -1.64
CA LYS A 73 7.08 24.97 -1.07
C LYS A 73 8.42 24.97 -0.33
N LEU A 74 8.71 23.90 0.41
CA LEU A 74 10.00 23.73 1.07
C LEU A 74 11.14 23.60 0.05
N GLN A 75 10.99 22.81 -1.01
CA GLN A 75 12.00 22.70 -2.08
C GLN A 75 12.23 24.04 -2.78
N GLU A 76 11.17 24.82 -3.01
CA GLU A 76 11.26 26.16 -3.59
C GLU A 76 11.99 27.14 -2.67
N LYS A 77 11.72 27.12 -1.35
CA LYS A 77 12.42 27.93 -0.34
C LYS A 77 13.95 27.75 -0.37
N TYR A 78 14.41 26.53 -0.65
CA TYR A 78 15.83 26.18 -0.71
C TYR A 78 16.38 26.09 -2.14
N LYS A 79 15.58 26.41 -3.16
CA LYS A 79 15.99 26.31 -4.56
C LYS A 79 17.19 27.23 -4.82
N GLY A 80 18.24 26.67 -5.43
CA GLY A 80 19.48 27.39 -5.74
C GLY A 80 20.49 27.45 -4.61
N ARG A 81 20.13 27.06 -3.36
CA ARG A 81 21.08 26.98 -2.24
C ARG A 81 21.82 25.65 -2.30
N LYS A 82 23.15 25.70 -2.47
CA LYS A 82 24.02 24.52 -2.61
C LYS A 82 24.96 24.30 -1.43
N ASP A 83 25.01 25.23 -0.48
CA ASP A 83 25.86 25.13 0.70
C ASP A 83 25.45 23.93 1.59
N PRO A 84 26.43 23.22 2.20
CA PRO A 84 26.15 22.06 3.04
C PRO A 84 25.18 22.35 4.20
N ALA A 85 25.24 23.56 4.76
CA ALA A 85 24.37 23.99 5.85
C ALA A 85 22.90 24.09 5.39
N SER A 86 22.62 24.71 4.25
CA SER A 86 21.27 24.80 3.69
C SER A 86 20.71 23.43 3.31
N GLN A 87 21.53 22.51 2.80
CA GLN A 87 21.08 21.15 2.51
C GLN A 87 20.70 20.39 3.78
N GLN A 88 21.50 20.52 4.84
CA GLN A 88 21.19 19.94 6.16
C GLN A 88 19.91 20.55 6.74
N ALA A 89 19.76 21.87 6.67
CA ALA A 89 18.55 22.57 7.12
C ALA A 89 17.31 22.10 6.35
N MET A 90 17.41 21.97 5.02
CA MET A 90 16.32 21.43 4.19
C MET A 90 15.93 20.01 4.62
N GLN A 91 16.91 19.13 4.86
CA GLN A 91 16.63 17.77 5.34
C GLN A 91 15.95 17.76 6.72
N GLN A 92 16.38 18.63 7.64
CA GLN A 92 15.78 18.77 8.96
C GLN A 92 14.34 19.32 8.88
N GLU A 93 14.11 20.39 8.10
CA GLU A 93 12.78 20.96 7.90
C GLU A 93 11.85 19.96 7.20
N MET A 94 12.36 19.18 6.24
CA MET A 94 11.60 18.12 5.58
C MET A 94 11.19 17.02 6.58
N MET A 95 12.10 16.59 7.45
CA MET A 95 11.78 15.60 8.49
C MET A 95 10.81 16.16 9.53
N ALA A 96 10.94 17.44 9.90
CA ALA A 96 10.00 18.13 10.78
C ALA A 96 8.60 18.24 10.14
N LEU A 97 8.55 18.53 8.84
CA LEU A 97 7.32 18.56 8.05
C LEU A 97 6.60 17.20 8.09
N TYR A 98 7.31 16.11 7.79
CA TYR A 98 6.72 14.76 7.89
C TYR A 98 6.19 14.45 9.29
N ARG A 99 6.94 14.81 10.34
CA ARG A 99 6.54 14.63 11.74
C ARG A 99 5.29 15.43 12.10
N ARG A 100 5.20 16.70 11.69
CA ARG A 100 4.03 17.58 11.93
C ARG A 100 2.76 17.02 11.32
N HIS A 101 2.86 16.42 10.13
CA HIS A 101 1.73 15.78 9.45
C HIS A 101 1.48 14.33 9.88
N GLY A 102 2.24 13.80 10.85
CA GLY A 102 2.09 12.42 11.34
C GLY A 102 2.38 11.36 10.27
N THR A 103 3.22 11.70 9.28
CA THR A 103 3.60 10.82 8.16
C THR A 103 5.06 10.42 8.25
N ASN A 104 5.45 9.32 7.58
CA ASN A 104 6.83 8.84 7.56
C ASN A 104 7.22 8.44 6.13
N PRO A 105 8.35 8.91 5.56
CA PRO A 105 8.82 8.51 4.24
C PRO A 105 8.97 6.98 4.08
N PHE A 106 9.34 6.26 5.15
CA PHE A 106 9.45 4.79 5.14
C PHE A 106 8.10 4.06 5.06
N ALA A 107 6.98 4.73 5.36
CA ALA A 107 5.67 4.11 5.23
C ALA A 107 5.34 3.74 3.77
N SER A 108 5.94 4.44 2.81
CA SER A 108 5.76 4.20 1.37
C SER A 108 6.52 2.96 0.86
N CYS A 109 7.60 2.55 1.52
CA CYS A 109 8.35 1.34 1.17
C CYS A 109 7.95 0.10 1.99
N LEU A 110 7.07 0.27 2.99
CA LEU A 110 6.51 -0.81 3.80
C LEU A 110 5.90 -1.97 2.98
N PRO A 111 5.22 -1.74 1.84
CA PRO A 111 4.73 -2.83 1.00
C PRO A 111 5.85 -3.76 0.52
N LEU A 112 6.99 -3.20 0.13
CA LEU A 112 8.13 -3.97 -0.34
C LEU A 112 8.73 -4.80 0.81
N LEU A 113 8.95 -4.19 1.97
CA LEU A 113 9.53 -4.86 3.14
C LEU A 113 8.67 -6.05 3.62
N LEU A 114 7.35 -5.91 3.59
CA LEU A 114 6.44 -6.99 3.95
C LEU A 114 6.43 -8.11 2.90
N GLN A 115 6.55 -7.76 1.62
CA GLN A 115 6.54 -8.74 0.52
C GLN A 115 7.82 -9.56 0.48
N MET A 116 8.97 -8.98 0.86
CA MET A 116 10.29 -9.62 0.75
C MET A 116 10.35 -10.99 1.45
N PRO A 117 9.95 -11.17 2.73
CA PRO A 117 9.96 -12.49 3.38
C PRO A 117 9.13 -13.55 2.67
N ILE A 118 7.96 -13.17 2.17
CA ILE A 118 7.04 -14.07 1.47
C ILE A 118 7.63 -14.49 0.12
N PHE A 119 8.17 -13.52 -0.61
CA PHE A 119 8.85 -13.76 -1.88
C PHE A 119 10.05 -14.69 -1.70
N PHE A 120 10.93 -14.42 -0.73
CA PHE A 120 12.09 -15.27 -0.47
C PHE A 120 11.70 -16.67 0.00
N ALA A 121 10.64 -16.80 0.80
CA ALA A 121 10.13 -18.11 1.21
C ALA A 121 9.64 -18.92 0.00
N LEU A 122 8.81 -18.34 -0.87
CA LEU A 122 8.35 -19.00 -2.08
C LEU A 122 9.51 -19.34 -3.03
N PHE A 123 10.39 -18.37 -3.29
CA PHE A 123 11.56 -18.59 -4.14
C PHE A 123 12.40 -19.75 -3.63
N ARG A 124 12.64 -19.83 -2.31
CA ARG A 124 13.39 -20.95 -1.72
C ARG A 124 12.64 -22.27 -1.75
N VAL A 125 11.31 -22.27 -1.61
CA VAL A 125 10.51 -23.49 -1.78
C VAL A 125 10.68 -24.02 -3.20
N LEU A 126 10.51 -23.18 -4.22
CA LEU A 126 10.64 -23.57 -5.64
C LEU A 126 12.09 -23.92 -6.03
N TYR A 127 13.05 -23.15 -5.57
CA TYR A 127 14.47 -23.38 -5.84
C TYR A 127 14.98 -24.72 -5.28
N ASN A 128 14.47 -25.12 -4.11
CA ASN A 128 14.87 -26.37 -3.46
C ASN A 128 14.04 -27.59 -3.91
N VAL A 129 13.06 -27.46 -4.81
CA VAL A 129 12.28 -28.63 -5.27
C VAL A 129 13.21 -29.70 -5.84
N LYS A 130 14.14 -29.32 -6.73
CA LYS A 130 15.07 -30.28 -7.34
C LYS A 130 15.97 -30.97 -6.29
N PRO A 131 16.68 -30.24 -5.42
CA PRO A 131 17.42 -30.85 -4.31
C PRO A 131 16.59 -31.76 -3.41
N ILE A 132 15.32 -31.44 -3.15
CA ILE A 132 14.43 -32.27 -2.33
C ILE A 132 14.05 -33.55 -3.07
N ALA A 133 13.70 -33.46 -4.35
CA ALA A 133 13.37 -34.62 -5.20
C ALA A 133 14.56 -35.58 -5.32
N GLU A 134 15.78 -35.05 -5.45
CA GLU A 134 17.02 -35.82 -5.53
C GLU A 134 17.52 -36.32 -4.17
N GLY A 135 16.87 -35.96 -3.06
CA GLY A 135 17.29 -36.33 -1.71
C GLY A 135 18.58 -35.66 -1.22
N THR A 136 19.06 -34.63 -1.91
CA THR A 136 20.28 -33.88 -1.57
C THR A 136 20.03 -32.68 -0.65
N TYR A 137 18.75 -32.36 -0.39
CA TYR A 137 18.38 -31.30 0.54
C TYR A 137 18.60 -31.74 2.00
N ALA A 138 19.49 -31.04 2.73
CA ALA A 138 19.89 -31.40 4.09
C ALA A 138 18.74 -31.54 5.12
N GLY A 139 17.56 -30.96 4.85
CA GLY A 139 16.39 -31.05 5.71
C GLY A 139 15.38 -32.16 5.34
N GLY A 140 15.65 -32.96 4.31
CA GLY A 140 14.74 -34.00 3.78
C GLY A 140 13.49 -33.48 3.05
N GLY A 141 13.02 -32.28 3.40
CA GLY A 141 11.89 -31.62 2.76
C GLY A 141 11.53 -30.29 3.42
N ILE A 142 10.49 -29.62 2.91
CA ILE A 142 9.96 -28.38 3.48
C ILE A 142 8.48 -28.59 3.84
N GLY A 143 8.22 -28.95 5.11
CA GLY A 143 6.86 -29.26 5.55
C GLY A 143 6.29 -30.43 4.75
N PRO A 144 5.14 -30.27 4.06
CA PRO A 144 4.54 -31.35 3.26
C PRO A 144 5.18 -31.52 1.87
N LEU A 145 6.14 -30.65 1.50
CA LEU A 145 6.95 -30.85 0.31
C LEU A 145 8.04 -31.89 0.64
N THR A 146 7.64 -33.16 0.62
CA THR A 146 8.52 -34.32 0.77
C THR A 146 9.25 -34.62 -0.55
N GLN A 147 10.16 -35.59 -0.54
CA GLN A 147 10.86 -36.04 -1.74
C GLN A 147 9.91 -36.46 -2.87
N GLU A 148 8.89 -37.27 -2.55
CA GLU A 148 7.88 -37.72 -3.52
C GLU A 148 7.10 -36.55 -4.12
N VAL A 149 6.61 -35.64 -3.26
CA VAL A 149 5.85 -34.46 -3.72
C VAL A 149 6.74 -33.53 -4.55
N ALA A 150 8.01 -33.38 -4.18
CA ALA A 150 8.95 -32.59 -4.95
C ALA A 150 9.26 -33.21 -6.33
N ALA A 151 9.30 -34.54 -6.43
CA ALA A 151 9.44 -35.23 -7.72
C ALA A 151 8.25 -34.93 -8.64
N GLN A 152 7.02 -34.97 -8.11
CA GLN A 152 5.82 -34.57 -8.88
C GLN A 152 5.89 -33.12 -9.36
N VAL A 153 6.38 -32.20 -8.52
CA VAL A 153 6.57 -30.79 -8.91
C VAL A 153 7.68 -30.62 -9.95
N GLN A 154 8.73 -31.46 -9.95
CA GLN A 154 9.76 -31.45 -10.98
C GLN A 154 9.24 -31.90 -12.35
N GLU A 155 8.39 -32.93 -12.36
CA GLU A 155 7.78 -33.47 -13.57
C GLU A 155 6.69 -32.56 -14.13
N ALA A 156 6.09 -31.72 -13.29
CA ALA A 156 5.07 -30.77 -13.72
C ALA A 156 5.62 -29.77 -14.76
N ASP A 157 4.92 -29.70 -15.88
CA ASP A 157 5.22 -28.81 -17.00
C ASP A 157 4.09 -27.80 -17.29
N LEU A 158 4.47 -26.70 -17.93
CA LEU A 158 3.57 -25.74 -18.56
C LEU A 158 3.81 -25.77 -20.07
N PHE A 159 2.95 -26.49 -20.81
CA PHE A 159 3.07 -26.65 -22.26
C PHE A 159 4.44 -27.24 -22.69
N GLY A 160 4.91 -28.27 -21.98
CA GLY A 160 6.19 -28.93 -22.25
C GLY A 160 7.42 -28.27 -21.61
N ALA A 161 7.22 -27.22 -20.81
CA ALA A 161 8.28 -26.54 -20.09
C ALA A 161 8.20 -26.81 -18.58
N HIS A 162 9.16 -27.55 -18.01
CA HIS A 162 9.13 -27.91 -16.59
C HIS A 162 9.17 -26.68 -15.68
N LEU A 163 8.41 -26.71 -14.58
CA LEU A 163 8.31 -25.59 -13.65
C LEU A 163 9.65 -25.19 -13.02
N SER A 164 10.58 -26.13 -12.92
CA SER A 164 11.91 -25.94 -12.34
C SER A 164 12.98 -25.50 -13.34
N ASP A 165 12.70 -25.54 -14.64
CA ASP A 165 13.67 -25.16 -15.65
C ASP A 165 13.87 -23.63 -15.69
N THR A 166 15.06 -23.23 -16.12
CA THR A 166 15.45 -21.83 -16.35
C THR A 166 15.81 -21.62 -17.82
N PHE A 167 15.70 -20.38 -18.30
CA PHE A 167 16.01 -20.05 -19.69
C PHE A 167 17.46 -20.38 -20.07
N MET A 168 18.42 -20.04 -19.21
CA MET A 168 19.84 -20.30 -19.50
C MET A 168 20.15 -21.79 -19.65
N ARG A 169 19.51 -22.65 -18.84
CA ARG A 169 19.63 -24.10 -18.97
C ARG A 169 18.93 -24.62 -20.23
N ALA A 170 17.77 -24.07 -20.56
CA ALA A 170 17.01 -24.44 -21.75
C ALA A 170 17.77 -24.16 -23.04
N LEU A 171 18.47 -23.02 -23.12
CA LEU A 171 19.35 -22.69 -24.24
C LEU A 171 20.48 -23.71 -24.42
N GLY A 172 21.14 -24.11 -23.32
CA GLY A 172 22.24 -25.08 -23.38
C GLY A 172 21.80 -26.52 -23.68
N THR A 173 20.55 -26.88 -23.39
CA THR A 173 20.00 -28.23 -23.60
C THR A 173 19.15 -28.35 -24.87
N GLY A 174 18.89 -27.24 -25.58
CA GLY A 174 18.02 -27.23 -26.76
C GLY A 174 16.53 -27.39 -26.46
N ALA A 175 16.09 -27.16 -25.21
CA ALA A 175 14.69 -27.28 -24.80
C ALA A 175 13.84 -26.12 -25.35
N THR A 176 13.40 -26.26 -26.61
CA THR A 176 12.70 -25.21 -27.37
C THR A 176 11.40 -24.74 -26.72
N ALA A 177 10.60 -25.66 -26.18
CA ALA A 177 9.36 -25.32 -25.46
C ALA A 177 9.66 -24.41 -24.26
N THR A 178 10.64 -24.76 -23.43
CA THR A 178 11.08 -23.98 -22.28
C THR A 178 11.59 -22.59 -22.66
N VAL A 179 12.35 -22.47 -23.76
CA VAL A 179 12.81 -21.18 -24.28
C VAL A 179 11.63 -20.27 -24.61
N TRP A 180 10.68 -20.75 -25.42
CA TRP A 180 9.54 -19.94 -25.86
C TRP A 180 8.61 -19.56 -24.72
N ILE A 181 8.25 -20.52 -23.85
CA ILE A 181 7.38 -20.26 -22.69
C ILE A 181 8.04 -19.25 -21.75
N THR A 182 9.35 -19.36 -21.52
CA THR A 182 10.06 -18.41 -20.67
C THR A 182 10.07 -17.00 -21.27
N ILE A 183 10.32 -16.86 -22.59
CA ILE A 183 10.26 -15.56 -23.28
C ILE A 183 8.87 -14.93 -23.12
N VAL A 184 7.81 -15.70 -23.38
CA VAL A 184 6.42 -15.23 -23.24
C VAL A 184 6.13 -14.76 -21.82
N LEU A 185 6.55 -15.53 -20.81
CA LEU A 185 6.36 -15.16 -19.41
C LEU A 185 7.14 -13.90 -19.03
N ILE A 186 8.39 -13.76 -19.46
CA ILE A 186 9.22 -12.57 -19.19
C ILE A 186 8.60 -11.33 -19.84
N VAL A 187 8.15 -11.42 -21.10
CA VAL A 187 7.50 -10.32 -21.80
C VAL A 187 6.18 -9.95 -21.09
N ALA A 188 5.33 -10.92 -20.79
CA ALA A 188 4.06 -10.70 -20.10
C ALA A 188 4.26 -10.08 -18.70
N MET A 189 5.25 -10.56 -17.94
CA MET A 189 5.62 -10.01 -16.64
C MET A 189 6.13 -8.58 -16.75
N SER A 190 6.98 -8.27 -17.74
CA SER A 190 7.56 -6.95 -17.95
C SER A 190 6.49 -5.94 -18.37
N LEU A 191 5.60 -6.33 -19.29
CA LEU A 191 4.46 -5.52 -19.71
C LEU A 191 3.50 -5.29 -18.54
N SER A 192 3.11 -6.32 -17.81
CA SER A 192 2.20 -6.18 -16.66
C SER A 192 2.80 -5.29 -15.56
N GLN A 193 4.10 -5.36 -15.30
CA GLN A 193 4.79 -4.47 -14.37
C GLN A 193 4.79 -3.02 -14.86
N PHE A 194 5.10 -2.81 -16.15
CA PHE A 194 5.03 -1.48 -16.76
C PHE A 194 3.63 -0.88 -16.66
N PHE A 195 2.59 -1.66 -16.99
CA PHE A 195 1.19 -1.25 -16.88
C PHE A 195 0.82 -0.88 -15.44
N THR A 196 1.22 -1.69 -14.46
CA THR A 196 1.00 -1.45 -13.03
C THR A 196 1.63 -0.11 -12.60
N MET A 197 2.89 0.11 -12.96
CA MET A 197 3.62 1.33 -12.60
C MET A 197 3.08 2.57 -13.32
N ARG A 198 2.70 2.43 -14.60
CA ARG A 198 2.07 3.50 -15.40
C ARG A 198 0.70 3.88 -14.83
N GLN A 199 -0.09 2.90 -14.40
CA GLN A 199 -1.40 3.14 -13.79
C GLN A 199 -1.27 3.97 -12.51
N LEU A 200 -0.32 3.63 -11.64
CA LEU A 200 -0.07 4.36 -10.40
C LEU A 200 0.34 5.82 -10.67
N THR A 201 1.26 6.01 -11.61
CA THR A 201 1.88 7.33 -11.87
C THR A 201 0.95 8.28 -12.62
N MET A 202 0.23 7.79 -13.63
CA MET A 202 -0.53 8.65 -14.55
C MET A 202 -1.98 8.90 -14.14
N LYS A 203 -2.62 7.97 -13.39
CA LYS A 203 -4.06 8.09 -13.07
C LYS A 203 -4.32 8.54 -11.63
N ASN A 204 -3.38 8.32 -10.72
CA ASN A 204 -3.57 8.51 -9.28
C ASN A 204 -2.68 9.60 -8.69
N MET A 205 -2.21 10.54 -9.51
CA MET A 205 -1.48 11.74 -9.07
C MET A 205 -2.13 13.02 -9.56
N PRO A 206 -2.08 14.11 -8.78
CA PRO A 206 -2.53 15.43 -9.22
C PRO A 206 -1.58 16.01 -10.29
N GLU A 207 -2.12 16.80 -11.22
CA GLU A 207 -1.37 17.37 -12.35
C GLU A 207 -0.16 18.19 -11.90
N SER A 208 -0.31 18.96 -10.80
CA SER A 208 0.79 19.73 -10.22
C SER A 208 1.96 18.85 -9.79
N ALA A 209 1.73 17.59 -9.40
CA ALA A 209 2.76 16.65 -9.00
C ALA A 209 3.45 15.97 -10.18
N THR A 210 2.84 15.96 -11.37
CA THR A 210 3.36 15.28 -12.57
C THR A 210 4.42 16.06 -13.37
N SER A 211 4.78 17.27 -12.93
CA SER A 211 5.84 18.06 -13.56
C SER A 211 7.19 17.33 -13.56
N SER A 212 7.94 17.44 -14.67
CA SER A 212 9.28 16.84 -14.85
C SER A 212 10.32 17.29 -13.83
N ASP A 213 10.05 18.44 -13.20
CA ASP A 213 10.96 19.11 -12.28
C ASP A 213 10.89 18.55 -10.87
N ASN A 214 9.85 17.78 -10.54
CA ASN A 214 9.70 17.12 -9.25
C ASN A 214 10.65 15.91 -9.15
N PRO A 215 11.63 15.91 -8.21
CA PRO A 215 12.55 14.80 -8.03
C PRO A 215 11.84 13.45 -7.81
N MET A 216 10.70 13.46 -7.13
CA MET A 216 9.90 12.25 -6.88
C MET A 216 9.33 11.65 -8.18
N MET A 217 8.87 12.49 -9.11
CA MET A 217 8.37 12.01 -10.41
C MET A 217 9.49 11.49 -11.28
N ARG A 218 10.67 12.12 -11.23
CA ARG A 218 11.85 11.62 -11.96
C ARG A 218 12.20 10.22 -11.47
N THR A 219 12.26 10.00 -10.16
CA THR A 219 12.48 8.66 -9.58
C THR A 219 11.41 7.67 -10.04
N GLN A 220 10.13 8.06 -10.05
CA GLN A 220 9.05 7.18 -10.50
C GLN A 220 9.11 6.84 -12.00
N LYS A 221 9.45 7.81 -12.86
CA LYS A 221 9.65 7.57 -14.30
C LYS A 221 10.83 6.64 -14.55
N ILE A 222 11.94 6.85 -13.85
CA ILE A 222 13.11 5.95 -13.90
C ILE A 222 12.66 4.54 -13.51
N MET A 223 11.98 4.38 -12.38
CA MET A 223 11.48 3.07 -11.95
C MET A 223 10.52 2.45 -12.98
N MET A 224 9.65 3.24 -13.62
CA MET A 224 8.68 2.74 -14.61
C MET A 224 9.35 2.17 -15.86
N TYR A 225 10.45 2.74 -16.34
CA TYR A 225 11.11 2.29 -17.57
C TYR A 225 12.30 1.36 -17.32
N VAL A 226 13.08 1.61 -16.26
CA VAL A 226 14.29 0.82 -15.96
C VAL A 226 13.92 -0.52 -15.32
N PHE A 227 12.92 -0.56 -14.43
CA PHE A 227 12.61 -1.79 -13.70
C PHE A 227 12.12 -2.91 -14.63
N PRO A 228 11.21 -2.69 -15.61
CA PRO A 228 10.85 -3.72 -16.58
C PRO A 228 12.05 -4.23 -17.40
N LEU A 229 13.02 -3.36 -17.72
CA LEU A 229 14.24 -3.78 -18.42
C LEU A 229 15.11 -4.68 -17.54
N ILE A 230 15.29 -4.32 -16.26
CA ILE A 230 15.99 -5.17 -15.29
C ILE A 230 15.29 -6.53 -15.20
N PHE A 231 13.96 -6.55 -15.14
CA PHE A 231 13.20 -7.80 -15.15
C PHE A 231 13.37 -8.62 -16.42
N ALA A 232 13.42 -7.97 -17.58
CA ALA A 232 13.65 -8.67 -18.84
C ALA A 232 15.02 -9.36 -18.87
N VAL A 233 16.07 -8.71 -18.36
CA VAL A 233 17.43 -9.25 -18.33
C VAL A 233 17.63 -10.27 -17.21
N THR A 234 17.10 -10.01 -16.01
CA THR A 234 17.28 -10.92 -14.85
C THR A 234 16.34 -12.11 -14.90
N GLY A 235 15.18 -11.96 -15.55
CA GLY A 235 14.14 -12.99 -15.65
C GLY A 235 14.61 -14.31 -16.25
N VAL A 236 15.63 -14.28 -17.11
CA VAL A 236 16.23 -15.49 -17.72
C VAL A 236 16.89 -16.43 -16.71
N ASN A 237 17.22 -15.93 -15.51
CA ASN A 237 17.82 -16.73 -14.44
C ASN A 237 16.78 -17.34 -13.50
N PHE A 238 15.51 -16.95 -13.61
CA PHE A 238 14.45 -17.46 -12.76
C PHE A 238 13.80 -18.71 -13.35
N GLN A 239 13.32 -19.56 -12.46
CA GLN A 239 12.58 -20.77 -12.81
C GLN A 239 11.18 -20.39 -13.32
N ILE A 240 10.61 -21.21 -14.21
CA ILE A 240 9.27 -20.98 -14.76
C ILE A 240 8.21 -20.79 -13.66
N GLY A 241 8.24 -21.61 -12.61
CA GLY A 241 7.33 -21.47 -11.46
C GLY A 241 7.40 -20.09 -10.78
N VAL A 242 8.61 -19.52 -10.68
CA VAL A 242 8.81 -18.18 -10.11
C VAL A 242 8.28 -17.10 -11.06
N LEU A 243 8.45 -17.27 -12.37
CA LEU A 243 7.92 -16.35 -13.38
C LEU A 243 6.38 -16.35 -13.40
N ILE A 244 5.75 -17.51 -13.28
CA ILE A 244 4.29 -17.66 -13.16
C ILE A 244 3.80 -16.90 -11.92
N TYR A 245 4.42 -17.16 -10.76
CA TYR A 245 4.12 -16.41 -9.54
C TYR A 245 4.22 -14.90 -9.76
N TRP A 246 5.29 -14.43 -10.40
CA TRP A 246 5.50 -13.01 -10.63
C TRP A 246 4.42 -12.39 -11.50
N LEU A 247 4.07 -13.06 -12.60
CA LEU A 247 3.02 -12.63 -13.51
C LEU A 247 1.67 -12.51 -12.76
N VAL A 248 1.27 -13.55 -12.03
CA VAL A 248 0.03 -13.54 -11.24
C VAL A 248 0.05 -12.44 -10.18
N SER A 249 1.18 -12.28 -9.50
CA SER A 249 1.39 -11.26 -8.48
C SER A 249 1.28 -9.84 -9.05
N ASN A 250 1.80 -9.59 -10.27
CA ASN A 250 1.66 -8.34 -10.99
C ASN A 250 0.21 -8.09 -11.41
N LEU A 251 -0.45 -9.10 -12.00
CA LEU A 251 -1.87 -9.00 -12.41
C LEU A 251 -2.78 -8.73 -11.22
N TRP A 252 -2.54 -9.41 -10.09
CA TRP A 252 -3.22 -9.11 -8.83
C TRP A 252 -2.99 -7.66 -8.41
N THR A 253 -1.74 -7.19 -8.45
CA THR A 253 -1.39 -5.82 -8.06
C THR A 253 -2.07 -4.80 -8.97
N ALA A 254 -2.09 -5.02 -10.28
CA ALA A 254 -2.81 -4.19 -11.23
C ALA A 254 -4.32 -4.15 -10.93
N GLY A 255 -4.94 -5.31 -10.67
CA GLY A 255 -6.35 -5.40 -10.29
C GLY A 255 -6.65 -4.70 -8.96
N GLN A 256 -5.83 -4.93 -7.95
CA GLN A 256 -5.93 -4.29 -6.65
C GLN A 256 -5.75 -2.76 -6.75
N GLN A 257 -4.78 -2.30 -7.53
CA GLN A 257 -4.57 -0.87 -7.80
C GLN A 257 -5.76 -0.27 -8.55
N PHE A 258 -6.27 -0.96 -9.57
CA PHE A 258 -7.48 -0.53 -10.28
C PHE A 258 -8.66 -0.35 -9.33
N TYR A 259 -8.91 -1.33 -8.46
CA TYR A 259 -9.96 -1.24 -7.45
C TYR A 259 -9.72 -0.09 -6.46
N THR A 260 -8.49 0.03 -5.96
CA THR A 260 -8.11 1.04 -4.96
C THR A 260 -8.25 2.45 -5.51
N ILE A 261 -7.69 2.72 -6.69
CA ILE A 261 -7.77 4.03 -7.36
C ILE A 261 -9.24 4.40 -7.63
N ARG A 262 -10.06 3.41 -7.99
CA ARG A 262 -11.49 3.64 -8.28
C ARG A 262 -12.34 3.91 -7.05
N ARG A 263 -12.06 3.25 -5.92
CA ARG A 263 -12.84 3.40 -4.67
C ARG A 263 -12.36 4.54 -3.79
N MET A 264 -11.12 4.93 -4.01
CA MET A 264 -10.31 5.54 -2.98
C MET A 264 -9.18 6.34 -3.67
N PRO A 265 -9.53 7.26 -4.59
CA PRO A 265 -8.56 8.02 -5.40
C PRO A 265 -7.71 8.96 -4.54
N ALA A 266 -6.56 9.38 -5.09
CA ALA A 266 -5.74 10.42 -4.49
C ALA A 266 -6.41 11.81 -4.62
N PRO A 267 -6.36 12.67 -3.58
CA PRO A 267 -6.86 14.04 -3.66
C PRO A 267 -6.22 14.85 -4.80
N GLY A 268 -7.02 15.62 -5.53
CA GLY A 268 -6.64 16.41 -6.71
C GLY A 268 -6.30 15.59 -7.96
N SER A 269 -6.47 14.27 -7.96
CA SER A 269 -6.14 13.42 -9.12
C SER A 269 -7.25 13.38 -10.18
N ALA A 270 -6.90 13.02 -11.41
CA ALA A 270 -7.90 12.73 -12.46
C ALA A 270 -8.88 11.62 -12.05
N ALA A 271 -8.43 10.64 -11.26
CA ALA A 271 -9.29 9.58 -10.74
C ALA A 271 -10.33 10.09 -9.72
N GLU A 272 -10.01 11.12 -8.93
CA GLU A 272 -10.96 11.75 -8.01
C GLU A 272 -12.02 12.54 -8.76
N ARG A 273 -11.64 13.36 -9.74
CA ARG A 273 -12.57 14.07 -10.63
C ARG A 273 -13.54 13.09 -11.30
N ALA A 274 -13.03 12.01 -11.87
CA ALA A 274 -13.87 10.95 -12.47
C ALA A 274 -14.77 10.22 -11.45
N MET A 275 -14.36 10.12 -10.18
CA MET A 275 -15.20 9.56 -9.12
C MET A 275 -16.33 10.52 -8.73
N GLN A 276 -16.03 11.82 -8.58
CA GLN A 276 -17.01 12.87 -8.29
C GLN A 276 -18.05 12.98 -9.43
N GLU A 277 -17.62 12.95 -10.69
CA GLU A 277 -18.52 12.89 -11.86
C GLU A 277 -19.47 11.69 -11.81
N ARG A 278 -18.97 10.50 -11.48
CA ARG A 278 -19.81 9.29 -11.34
C ARG A 278 -20.81 9.41 -10.20
N ILE A 279 -20.43 10.01 -9.08
CA ILE A 279 -21.34 10.27 -7.95
C ILE A 279 -22.43 11.26 -8.37
N ARG A 280 -22.03 12.36 -9.04
CA ARG A 280 -22.95 13.37 -9.59
C ARG A 280 -23.93 12.76 -10.60
N ALA A 281 -23.45 11.96 -11.55
CA ALA A 281 -24.30 11.26 -12.52
C ALA A 281 -25.30 10.28 -11.86
N LYS A 282 -24.85 9.53 -10.83
CA LYS A 282 -25.74 8.66 -10.05
C LYS A 282 -26.78 9.45 -9.26
N ARG A 283 -26.43 10.63 -8.77
CA ARG A 283 -27.34 11.53 -8.04
C ARG A 283 -28.41 12.12 -8.98
N ILE A 284 -27.99 12.59 -10.15
CA ILE A 284 -28.88 13.08 -11.23
C ILE A 284 -29.85 11.97 -11.66
N ARG A 285 -29.37 10.74 -11.90
CA ARG A 285 -30.23 9.59 -12.25
C ARG A 285 -31.28 9.27 -11.17
N LYS A 286 -31.02 9.64 -9.91
CA LYS A 286 -31.95 9.47 -8.79
C LYS A 286 -32.86 10.69 -8.55
N GLY A 287 -32.82 11.70 -9.44
CA GLY A 287 -33.64 12.91 -9.33
C GLY A 287 -33.23 13.86 -8.19
N LEU A 288 -32.04 13.67 -7.60
CA LEU A 288 -31.51 14.56 -6.57
C LEU A 288 -30.72 15.71 -7.23
N PRO A 289 -30.83 16.95 -6.72
CA PRO A 289 -30.07 18.09 -7.24
C PRO A 289 -28.55 17.86 -7.09
N PRO A 290 -27.72 18.41 -7.98
CA PRO A 290 -26.26 18.30 -7.88
C PRO A 290 -25.79 18.89 -6.55
N GLU A 291 -24.86 18.18 -5.88
CA GLU A 291 -24.19 18.67 -4.67
C GLU A 291 -23.45 19.97 -5.03
N THR A 292 -23.66 21.05 -4.25
CA THR A 292 -22.94 22.32 -4.48
C THR A 292 -21.47 22.16 -4.12
N ASP A 293 -20.59 22.97 -4.69
CA ASP A 293 -19.16 22.91 -4.37
C ASP A 293 -18.90 23.15 -2.87
N GLU A 294 -19.77 23.91 -2.20
CA GLU A 294 -19.78 24.11 -0.75
C GLU A 294 -20.15 22.84 0.03
N GLU A 295 -21.14 22.07 -0.41
CA GLU A 295 -21.52 20.79 0.21
C GLU A 295 -20.42 19.73 0.05
N ILE A 296 -19.73 19.74 -1.10
CA ILE A 296 -18.57 18.89 -1.36
C ILE A 296 -17.41 19.28 -0.43
N ALA A 297 -17.07 20.56 -0.37
CA ALA A 297 -16.03 21.08 0.53
C ALA A 297 -16.36 20.80 2.01
N ALA A 298 -17.62 20.93 2.41
CA ALA A 298 -18.07 20.61 3.77
C ALA A 298 -17.95 19.11 4.08
N ARG A 299 -18.23 18.22 3.13
CA ARG A 299 -18.05 16.76 3.31
C ARG A 299 -16.57 16.39 3.37
N GLU A 300 -15.76 16.96 2.49
CA GLU A 300 -14.30 16.74 2.47
C GLU A 300 -13.65 17.25 3.77
N ALA A 301 -14.05 18.44 4.25
CA ALA A 301 -13.61 18.97 5.54
C ALA A 301 -14.04 18.08 6.70
N ALA A 302 -15.29 17.60 6.71
CA ALA A 302 -15.79 16.69 7.75
C ALA A 302 -15.08 15.32 7.74
N GLU A 303 -14.74 14.79 6.55
CA GLU A 303 -13.97 13.55 6.41
C GLU A 303 -12.52 13.71 6.82
N ALA A 304 -11.88 14.84 6.47
CA ALA A 304 -10.53 15.19 6.91
C ALA A 304 -10.45 15.35 8.43
N GLU A 305 -11.42 16.03 9.03
CA GLU A 305 -11.51 16.21 10.48
C GLU A 305 -11.76 14.87 11.21
N ALA A 306 -12.64 14.01 10.67
CA ALA A 306 -12.88 12.67 11.20
C ALA A 306 -11.64 11.76 11.10
N GLN A 307 -10.81 11.93 10.06
CA GLN A 307 -9.54 11.21 9.93
C GLN A 307 -8.47 11.74 10.89
N ALA A 308 -8.37 13.05 11.08
CA ALA A 308 -7.45 13.67 12.04
C ALA A 308 -7.73 13.21 13.48
N ARG A 309 -9.00 13.18 13.88
CA ARG A 309 -9.44 12.69 15.20
C ARG A 309 -9.13 11.20 15.45
N ARG A 310 -8.97 10.38 14.40
CA ARG A 310 -8.63 8.95 14.52
C ARG A 310 -7.13 8.69 14.75
N GLY A 311 -6.25 9.65 14.47
CA GLY A 311 -4.80 9.52 14.66
C GLY A 311 -4.30 10.01 16.02
N GLN A 312 -5.11 10.79 16.73
CA GLN A 312 -4.70 11.46 17.96
C GLN A 312 -4.95 10.58 19.19
N ARG A 313 -4.21 9.47 19.33
CA ARG A 313 -4.05 8.85 20.65
C ARG A 313 -3.09 9.70 21.45
N VAL A 314 -3.61 10.77 22.07
CA VAL A 314 -2.87 11.58 23.04
C VAL A 314 -2.54 10.66 24.21
N GLN A 315 -1.29 10.22 24.28
CA GLN A 315 -0.77 9.52 25.45
C GLN A 315 -0.66 10.57 26.56
N PRO A 316 -1.42 10.47 27.67
CA PRO A 316 -1.35 11.47 28.72
C PRO A 316 0.03 11.36 29.38
N VAL A 317 0.87 12.38 29.15
CA VAL A 317 2.14 12.51 29.87
C VAL A 317 1.78 12.78 31.34
N ARG A 318 2.15 11.86 32.22
CA ARG A 318 1.96 12.04 33.67
C ARG A 318 2.71 13.30 34.09
N LYS A 319 1.97 14.24 34.69
CA LYS A 319 2.49 15.46 35.33
C LYS A 319 3.52 15.04 36.38
N SER A 320 4.80 15.23 36.09
CA SER A 320 5.86 15.06 37.09
C SER A 320 5.67 16.09 38.19
N ARG A 321 5.71 15.59 39.43
CA ARG A 321 5.66 16.28 40.71
C ARG A 321 6.40 17.63 40.68
N GLN A 322 5.67 18.70 41.02
CA GLN A 322 6.23 19.96 41.49
C GLN A 322 7.23 19.71 42.64
N ARG A 323 8.41 20.32 42.53
CA ARG A 323 9.23 20.67 43.69
C ARG A 323 9.22 22.20 43.82
N PRO A 324 9.04 22.78 45.01
CA PRO A 324 9.05 24.22 45.22
C PRO A 324 10.46 24.74 45.55
N GLY A 325 10.72 25.99 45.17
CA GLY A 325 11.81 26.80 45.69
C GLY A 325 12.90 27.12 44.68
N GLU A 326 12.88 28.32 44.11
CA GLU A 326 13.82 29.39 44.52
C GLU A 326 13.46 30.70 43.82
N ALA A 327 13.48 31.77 44.60
CA ALA A 327 13.20 33.13 44.19
C ALA A 327 14.45 33.77 43.56
N GLY A 328 14.26 34.50 42.47
CA GLY A 328 15.29 35.32 41.85
C GLY A 328 14.65 36.39 40.97
N GLN A 329 14.74 37.64 41.42
CA GLN A 329 14.21 38.85 40.80
C GLN A 329 14.91 39.19 39.47
N GLY A 330 14.18 39.87 38.58
CA GLY A 330 14.73 40.56 37.41
C GLY A 330 13.62 40.86 36.40
N GLY A 331 13.02 42.04 36.48
CA GLY A 331 12.00 42.50 35.53
C GLY A 331 12.61 43.11 34.26
N GLU A 332 11.87 43.06 33.15
CA GLU A 332 11.35 44.24 32.45
C GLU A 332 10.52 43.89 31.19
N ALA A 333 9.51 44.74 30.97
CA ALA A 333 8.81 45.06 29.72
C ALA A 333 7.93 43.99 29.02
N SER A 334 6.64 44.00 29.38
CA SER A 334 5.54 43.43 28.61
C SER A 334 5.09 44.39 27.50
N GLN A 335 4.97 43.90 26.26
CA GLN A 335 4.17 44.53 25.20
C GLN A 335 2.76 43.91 25.24
N GLU A 336 1.76 44.70 25.62
CA GLU A 336 0.34 44.35 25.52
C GLU A 336 -0.07 44.28 24.04
N SER A 337 -0.67 43.17 23.64
CA SER A 337 -1.46 43.06 22.40
C SER A 337 -2.94 43.29 22.73
N PRO A 338 -3.71 43.99 21.89
CA PRO A 338 -5.10 44.32 22.20
C PRO A 338 -5.98 43.06 22.13
N VAL A 339 -6.78 42.83 23.17
CA VAL A 339 -7.80 41.78 23.25
C VAL A 339 -8.92 42.13 22.28
N HIS A 340 -9.05 41.37 21.20
CA HIS A 340 -10.20 41.49 20.29
C HIS A 340 -11.44 40.89 20.97
N GLU A 341 -12.38 41.73 21.34
CA GLU A 341 -13.68 41.30 21.86
C GLU A 341 -14.44 40.53 20.74
N PRO A 342 -15.01 39.34 21.01
CA PRO A 342 -15.68 38.55 19.99
C PRO A 342 -17.02 39.19 19.60
N GLU A 343 -17.25 39.38 18.29
CA GLU A 343 -18.50 39.91 17.76
C GLU A 343 -19.71 39.07 18.22
N ARG A 344 -20.68 39.74 18.87
CA ARG A 344 -21.95 39.14 19.27
C ARG A 344 -22.99 39.33 18.18
N GLY A 345 -23.77 38.29 17.90
CA GLY A 345 -24.88 38.36 16.96
C GLY A 345 -26.05 39.20 17.48
N LYS A 346 -27.08 39.41 16.64
CA LYS A 346 -28.33 40.10 17.04
C LYS A 346 -29.06 39.43 18.21
N ASP A 347 -28.74 38.17 18.47
CA ASP A 347 -29.21 37.36 19.58
C ASP A 347 -28.37 37.51 20.87
N GLY A 348 -27.38 38.42 20.88
CA GLY A 348 -26.51 38.69 22.01
C GLY A 348 -25.46 37.60 22.29
N LEU A 349 -25.39 36.57 21.44
CA LEU A 349 -24.55 35.39 21.61
C LEU A 349 -23.36 35.40 20.65
N THR A 350 -22.20 35.02 21.17
CA THR A 350 -21.01 34.72 20.37
C THR A 350 -21.23 33.46 19.52
N ALA A 351 -20.41 33.28 18.47
CA ALA A 351 -20.49 32.09 17.62
C ALA A 351 -20.30 30.78 18.42
N ALA A 352 -19.38 30.80 19.40
CA ALA A 352 -19.12 29.66 20.29
C ALA A 352 -20.34 29.30 21.16
N GLU A 353 -21.02 30.30 21.73
CA GLU A 353 -22.21 30.06 22.56
C GLU A 353 -23.40 29.53 21.72
N ARG A 354 -23.53 29.97 20.45
CA ARG A 354 -24.52 29.42 19.52
C ARG A 354 -24.25 27.95 19.20
N GLU A 355 -23.00 27.56 19.02
CA GLU A 355 -22.63 26.15 18.81
C GLU A 355 -22.88 25.30 20.05
N GLU A 356 -22.54 25.80 21.24
CA GLU A 356 -22.80 25.09 22.49
C GLU A 356 -24.29 24.87 22.72
N LYS A 357 -25.12 25.89 22.45
CA LYS A 357 -26.58 25.79 22.53
C LYS A 357 -27.14 24.74 21.56
N ARG A 358 -26.63 24.69 20.32
CA ARG A 358 -27.00 23.66 19.32
C ARG A 358 -26.56 22.26 19.77
N TYR A 359 -25.38 22.14 20.37
CA TYR A 359 -24.87 20.87 20.88
C TYR A 359 -25.72 20.33 22.04
N ARG A 360 -26.04 21.17 23.03
CA ARG A 360 -26.92 20.81 24.16
C ARG A 360 -28.29 20.35 23.68
N ALA A 361 -28.92 21.08 22.75
CA ALA A 361 -30.21 20.70 22.17
C ALA A 361 -30.18 19.32 21.45
N ARG A 362 -29.07 18.99 20.77
CA ARG A 362 -28.89 17.68 20.12
C ARG A 362 -28.71 16.55 21.14
N MET A 363 -28.02 16.81 22.24
CA MET A 363 -27.82 15.84 23.32
C MET A 363 -29.11 15.55 24.08
N GLU A 364 -29.92 16.58 24.34
CA GLU A 364 -31.25 16.41 24.95
C GLU A 364 -32.19 15.60 24.05
N LYS A 365 -32.25 15.90 22.75
CA LYS A 365 -33.02 15.09 21.78
C LYS A 365 -32.58 13.62 21.78
N ARG A 366 -31.28 13.36 21.85
CA ARG A 366 -30.73 11.99 21.92
C ARG A 366 -31.10 11.29 23.23
N GLN A 367 -31.06 12.00 24.36
CA GLN A 367 -31.48 11.44 25.65
C GLN A 367 -32.99 11.15 25.68
N GLN A 368 -33.82 12.05 25.13
CA GLN A 368 -35.26 11.84 25.02
C GLN A 368 -35.58 10.65 24.10
N ALA A 369 -34.88 10.50 22.97
CA ALA A 369 -35.02 9.35 22.09
C ALA A 369 -34.64 8.03 22.79
N LYS A 370 -33.56 8.02 23.59
CA LYS A 370 -33.18 6.86 24.41
C LYS A 370 -34.22 6.54 25.48
N LYS A 371 -34.77 7.54 26.17
CA LYS A 371 -35.86 7.36 27.16
C LYS A 371 -37.12 6.80 26.51
N LYS A 372 -37.51 7.29 25.32
CA LYS A 372 -38.64 6.74 24.55
C LYS A 372 -38.41 5.30 24.11
N LYS A 373 -37.18 4.93 23.72
CA LYS A 373 -36.84 3.55 23.34
C LYS A 373 -36.87 2.59 24.53
N LYS A 374 -36.46 3.04 25.71
CA LYS A 374 -36.49 2.26 26.97
C LYS A 374 -37.88 2.10 27.58
N LYS A 375 -38.85 2.96 27.24
CA LYS A 375 -40.27 2.79 27.60
C LYS A 375 -41.04 1.85 26.65
N ARG A 376 -40.44 1.46 25.52
CA ARG A 376 -41.03 0.59 24.49
C ARG A 376 -40.47 -0.85 24.52
N SER A 377 -39.46 -1.11 25.34
CA SER A 377 -38.99 -2.45 25.72
C SER A 377 -39.45 -2.74 27.13
#